data_AF-A0AAN9GZ04-F1
#
_entry.id   AF-A0AAN9GZ04-F1
#
_cell.length_a   1.000
_cell.length_b   1.000
_cell.length_c   1.000
_cell.angle_alpha   90.00
_cell.angle_beta   90.00
_cell.angle_gamma   90.00
#
_symmetry.space_group_name_H-M   'P 1'
#
loop_
_entity.id
_entity.type
_entity.pdbx_description
1 polymer ?
#
loop_
_entity_poly.entity_id
_entity_poly.type
_entity_poly.pdbx_seq_one_letter_code
_entity_poly.pdbx_strand_id
1 'polypeptide(L)'
;MNRLRRKACVALLLFTVFIFGTMMGLRTLKPTDGFSDLAPGMELMPLVGERIDQRPNNVVESAGQNGGGGSDTKIVFSNSGPDHSIFYDIHIFYYLWYGSPQMDGSYIHWDHVLVPHWDPKIAASHPKGRHNPPDDIASSYYPELGPYSSRDPDVIESHMAQIEAAATGVVVLSWYPPDVADEHGKPSEDLVPAVMDAAHRHSIKVAFHLQPYKGRTDLSVHDNIKYIIDKYGKHGAFYRFKSSTGKVLPLFYVYDSYLMPPETWAELLTVRGSHSLRGTPYDGIFIALIVEERHKQEIQAGGFDGMYTYFASNGFSFGSSHQNWKTIKAFCDKNNLLFVPSAGPGYMDTAVRPWNNHNTRNRVNGRYYETSLQAAISVRPDIITVTSFNEWHEGTQIERAVPKKTVARLYLDYKPHQPDHYLELTRKWAEHFSKEKEQWLM
;
A
#
# COMPACT_ATOMS: atom_id res chain seq x y z
N MET A 1 29.21 43.41 41.43
CA MET A 1 28.48 42.13 41.26
C MET A 1 26.96 42.27 41.06
N ASN A 2 26.27 43.28 41.62
CA ASN A 2 24.80 43.40 41.49
C ASN A 2 24.26 43.83 40.10
N ARG A 3 25.05 44.50 39.25
CA ARG A 3 24.61 44.90 37.90
C ARG A 3 24.59 43.76 36.88
N LEU A 4 25.53 42.80 36.96
CA LEU A 4 25.55 41.63 36.07
C LEU A 4 24.43 40.64 36.40
N ARG A 5 24.15 40.40 37.69
CA ARG A 5 23.03 39.56 38.12
C ARG A 5 21.66 40.12 37.69
N ARG A 6 21.48 41.45 37.76
CA ARG A 6 20.25 42.09 37.24
C ARG A 6 20.08 41.91 35.74
N LYS A 7 21.13 42.04 34.93
CA LYS A 7 21.06 41.83 33.48
C LYS A 7 20.75 40.38 33.11
N ALA A 8 21.35 39.42 33.81
CA ALA A 8 21.07 38.00 33.62
C ALA A 8 19.63 37.62 34.01
N CYS A 9 19.12 38.13 35.13
CA CYS A 9 17.73 37.91 35.54
C CYS A 9 16.72 38.55 34.58
N VAL A 10 17.01 39.74 34.05
CA VAL A 10 16.15 40.40 33.05
C VAL A 10 16.15 39.63 31.73
N ALA A 11 17.30 39.12 31.28
CA ALA A 11 17.39 38.28 30.09
C ALA A 11 16.64 36.95 30.27
N LEU A 12 16.75 36.31 31.43
CA LEU A 12 16.04 35.07 31.73
C LEU A 12 14.52 35.28 31.77
N LEU A 13 14.07 36.41 32.33
CA LEU A 13 12.65 36.78 32.41
C LEU A 13 12.08 37.09 31.03
N LEU A 14 12.82 37.81 30.18
CA LEU A 14 12.42 38.08 28.79
C LEU A 14 12.35 36.78 27.97
N PHE A 15 13.29 35.86 28.19
CA PHE A 15 13.29 34.55 27.53
C PHE A 15 12.12 33.67 27.99
N THR A 16 11.77 33.67 29.28
CA THR A 16 10.59 32.94 29.78
C THR A 16 9.28 33.56 29.30
N VAL A 17 9.18 34.90 29.24
CA VAL A 17 8.01 35.59 28.68
C VAL A 17 7.88 35.32 27.17
N PHE A 18 9.00 35.21 26.44
CA PHE A 18 8.98 34.83 25.02
C PHE A 18 8.50 33.37 24.82
N ILE A 19 8.97 32.43 25.64
CA ILE A 19 8.50 31.03 25.59
C ILE A 19 7.03 30.92 25.98
N PHE A 20 6.59 31.60 27.04
CA PHE A 20 5.18 31.59 27.43
C PHE A 20 4.28 32.32 26.43
N GLY A 21 4.76 33.41 25.84
CA GLY A 21 4.04 34.15 24.79
C GLY A 21 3.91 33.33 23.50
N THR A 22 4.95 32.59 23.11
CA THR A 22 4.90 31.68 21.95
C THR A 22 4.03 30.46 22.22
N MET A 23 4.09 29.87 23.43
CA MET A 23 3.19 28.78 23.83
C MET A 23 1.73 29.20 23.96
N MET A 24 1.45 30.42 24.45
CA MET A 24 0.09 30.96 24.46
C MET A 24 -0.39 31.31 23.05
N GLY A 25 0.47 31.89 22.19
CA GLY A 25 0.16 32.13 20.77
C GLY A 25 -0.19 30.84 20.03
N LEU A 26 0.57 29.77 20.25
CA LEU A 26 0.31 28.43 19.71
C LEU A 26 -0.98 27.80 20.26
N ARG A 27 -1.40 28.13 21.49
CA ARG A 27 -2.67 27.66 22.08
C ARG A 27 -3.89 28.47 21.68
N THR A 28 -3.72 29.73 21.27
CA THR A 28 -4.81 30.59 20.78
C THR A 28 -5.09 30.42 19.29
N LEU A 29 -4.23 29.71 18.56
CA LEU A 29 -4.55 29.17 17.25
C LEU A 29 -5.61 28.08 17.44
N LYS A 30 -6.88 28.46 17.38
CA LYS A 30 -7.95 27.50 17.14
C LYS A 30 -7.64 26.77 15.83
N PRO A 31 -7.82 25.44 15.75
CA PRO A 31 -7.88 24.76 14.47
C PRO A 31 -9.13 25.28 13.77
N THR A 32 -8.93 26.26 12.89
CA THR A 32 -9.91 26.57 11.86
C THR A 32 -10.02 25.35 10.96
N ASP A 33 -11.26 24.93 10.73
CA ASP A 33 -11.66 23.87 9.82
C ASP A 33 -10.81 23.91 8.53
N GLY A 34 -10.15 22.80 8.23
CA GLY A 34 -9.33 22.67 7.01
C GLY A 34 -8.07 21.83 7.17
N PHE A 35 -8.21 20.59 7.67
CA PHE A 35 -7.16 19.56 7.51
C PHE A 35 -7.73 18.23 6.97
N SER A 36 -8.94 18.24 6.41
CA SER A 36 -9.62 17.04 5.88
C SER A 36 -9.71 16.92 4.36
N ASP A 37 -9.09 17.82 3.59
CA ASP A 37 -9.04 17.72 2.11
C ASP A 37 -7.62 17.35 1.60
N LEU A 38 -7.00 16.33 2.21
CA LEU A 38 -5.69 15.82 1.78
C LEU A 38 -5.79 14.49 1.04
N ALA A 39 -6.73 14.43 0.09
CA ALA A 39 -6.62 13.57 -1.07
C ALA A 39 -6.50 14.48 -2.32
N PRO A 40 -5.35 14.54 -3.00
CA PRO A 40 -5.27 15.25 -4.28
C PRO A 40 -6.01 14.41 -5.32
N GLY A 41 -7.12 14.91 -5.88
CA GLY A 41 -7.84 14.22 -6.96
C GLY A 41 -9.31 14.54 -7.24
N MET A 42 -9.97 15.46 -6.53
CA MET A 42 -11.41 15.70 -6.78
C MET A 42 -11.76 17.18 -6.96
N GLU A 43 -11.76 17.63 -8.22
CA GLU A 43 -12.53 18.82 -8.61
C GLU A 43 -14.02 18.44 -8.77
N LEU A 44 -14.86 19.13 -8.00
CA LEU A 44 -16.32 19.06 -8.07
C LEU A 44 -16.81 20.09 -9.10
N MET A 45 -17.46 19.66 -10.19
CA MET A 45 -18.23 20.53 -11.09
C MET A 45 -19.71 20.11 -11.09
N PRO A 46 -20.66 21.06 -11.25
CA PRO A 46 -22.05 20.84 -10.90
C PRO A 46 -22.84 20.11 -11.99
N LEU A 47 -23.66 19.16 -11.54
CA LEU A 47 -24.68 18.46 -12.34
C LEU A 47 -25.78 19.44 -12.79
N VAL A 48 -25.96 19.54 -14.11
CA VAL A 48 -27.25 19.85 -14.72
C VAL A 48 -27.82 18.53 -15.21
N GLY A 49 -28.96 18.14 -14.63
CA GLY A 49 -29.62 16.87 -14.92
C GLY A 49 -30.41 16.89 -16.21
N GLU A 50 -30.58 15.71 -16.81
CA GLU A 50 -31.77 15.41 -17.60
C GLU A 50 -32.11 13.91 -17.56
N ARG A 51 -33.39 13.65 -17.83
CA ARG A 51 -34.20 12.52 -17.37
C ARG A 51 -33.96 11.20 -18.11
N ILE A 52 -34.00 10.14 -17.30
CA ILE A 52 -34.55 8.79 -17.49
C ILE A 52 -35.40 8.58 -18.76
N ASP A 53 -35.13 7.49 -19.47
CA ASP A 53 -36.17 6.63 -20.07
C ASP A 53 -35.79 5.14 -19.94
N GLN A 54 -36.67 4.38 -19.29
CA GLN A 54 -36.62 2.92 -19.12
C GLN A 54 -37.35 2.24 -20.28
N ARG A 55 -36.79 1.16 -20.83
CA ARG A 55 -37.56 0.01 -21.34
C ARG A 55 -36.82 -1.32 -21.15
N PRO A 56 -37.52 -2.40 -20.74
CA PRO A 56 -36.94 -3.73 -20.50
C PRO A 56 -37.08 -4.64 -21.72
N ASN A 57 -36.26 -5.71 -21.74
CA ASN A 57 -36.57 -7.09 -22.19
C ASN A 57 -35.37 -7.73 -22.92
N ASN A 58 -34.78 -8.80 -22.37
CA ASN A 58 -35.21 -10.18 -22.65
C ASN A 58 -34.19 -11.20 -22.14
N VAL A 59 -34.73 -12.20 -21.45
CA VAL A 59 -34.09 -13.45 -21.04
C VAL A 59 -33.88 -14.32 -22.28
N VAL A 60 -32.68 -14.89 -22.44
CA VAL A 60 -32.47 -16.11 -23.23
C VAL A 60 -31.53 -17.02 -22.46
N GLU A 61 -32.07 -18.17 -22.06
CA GLU A 61 -31.34 -19.34 -21.57
C GLU A 61 -30.52 -19.98 -22.71
N SER A 62 -29.33 -20.48 -22.40
CA SER A 62 -28.80 -21.64 -23.12
C SER A 62 -27.96 -22.51 -22.18
N ALA A 63 -28.18 -23.81 -22.29
CA ALA A 63 -27.65 -24.88 -21.45
C ALA A 63 -26.49 -25.64 -22.12
N GLY A 64 -25.62 -26.21 -21.28
CA GLY A 64 -24.67 -27.29 -21.59
C GLY A 64 -23.21 -26.80 -21.75
N GLN A 65 -22.17 -27.47 -21.27
CA GLN A 65 -22.02 -28.82 -20.71
C GLN A 65 -20.72 -28.91 -19.89
N ASN A 66 -20.69 -29.91 -19.01
CA ASN A 66 -19.61 -30.41 -18.15
C ASN A 66 -18.17 -30.36 -18.67
N GLY A 67 -17.26 -29.99 -17.77
CA GLY A 67 -15.83 -30.30 -17.82
C GLY A 67 -15.22 -30.18 -16.42
N GLY A 68 -15.36 -31.22 -15.60
CA GLY A 68 -14.81 -31.28 -14.25
C GLY A 68 -13.30 -31.49 -14.27
N GLY A 69 -12.55 -30.44 -13.94
CA GLY A 69 -11.18 -30.51 -13.46
C GLY A 69 -11.17 -30.09 -12.00
N GLY A 70 -10.93 -31.03 -11.09
CA GLY A 70 -10.82 -30.74 -9.66
C GLY A 70 -9.67 -29.77 -9.40
N SER A 71 -9.98 -28.53 -9.01
CA SER A 71 -8.98 -27.66 -8.40
C SER A 71 -8.84 -28.09 -6.93
N ASP A 72 -7.82 -28.91 -6.66
CA ASP A 72 -7.39 -29.15 -5.28
C ASP A 72 -6.82 -27.83 -4.73
N THR A 73 -7.70 -27.03 -4.13
CA THR A 73 -7.35 -25.85 -3.35
C THR A 73 -6.58 -26.28 -2.11
N LYS A 74 -5.27 -26.55 -2.24
CA LYS A 74 -4.40 -26.73 -1.09
C LYS A 74 -4.31 -25.39 -0.36
N ILE A 75 -5.16 -25.24 0.65
CA ILE A 75 -4.99 -24.24 1.71
C ILE A 75 -3.60 -24.45 2.27
N VAL A 76 -2.77 -23.41 2.22
CA VAL A 76 -1.44 -23.48 2.81
C VAL A 76 -1.62 -23.39 4.32
N PHE A 77 -1.36 -24.51 5.01
CA PHE A 77 -1.43 -24.60 6.46
C PHE A 77 -0.11 -24.25 7.16
N SER A 78 0.98 -24.16 6.41
CA SER A 78 2.33 -23.81 6.88
C SER A 78 2.65 -22.35 6.60
N ASN A 79 3.32 -21.68 7.52
CA ASN A 79 3.80 -20.30 7.34
C ASN A 79 4.93 -20.18 6.31
N SER A 80 5.47 -21.33 5.88
CA SER A 80 6.51 -21.44 4.86
C SER A 80 6.18 -22.49 3.80
N GLY A 81 6.74 -22.33 2.60
CA GLY A 81 6.67 -23.31 1.53
C GLY A 81 7.35 -24.65 1.88
N PRO A 82 7.14 -25.72 1.09
CA PRO A 82 7.63 -27.07 1.38
C PRO A 82 9.15 -27.15 1.66
N ASP A 83 9.93 -26.27 1.04
CA ASP A 83 11.40 -26.23 1.16
C ASP A 83 11.90 -24.98 1.93
N HIS A 84 11.01 -24.29 2.68
CA HIS A 84 11.29 -22.97 3.29
C HIS A 84 11.80 -21.91 2.30
N SER A 85 11.54 -22.10 1.00
CA SER A 85 11.94 -21.18 -0.06
C SER A 85 11.15 -19.86 -0.06
N ILE A 86 9.94 -19.88 0.53
CA ILE A 86 8.95 -18.80 0.54
C ILE A 86 8.32 -18.69 1.94
N PHE A 87 8.05 -17.48 2.41
CA PHE A 87 7.38 -17.17 3.68
C PHE A 87 6.06 -16.45 3.46
N TYR A 88 4.94 -17.09 3.84
CA TYR A 88 3.58 -16.57 3.64
C TYR A 88 3.16 -15.51 4.66
N ASP A 89 4.01 -15.25 5.66
CA ASP A 89 3.85 -14.15 6.61
C ASP A 89 4.56 -12.86 6.13
N ILE A 90 5.26 -12.92 5.00
CA ILE A 90 5.82 -11.76 4.31
C ILE A 90 4.92 -11.44 3.11
N HIS A 91 4.35 -10.25 3.14
CA HIS A 91 3.47 -9.73 2.11
C HIS A 91 4.16 -8.59 1.36
N ILE A 92 3.87 -8.36 0.08
CA ILE A 92 4.47 -7.26 -0.70
C ILE A 92 3.46 -6.56 -1.59
N PHE A 93 3.42 -5.23 -1.54
CA PHE A 93 2.52 -4.44 -2.41
C PHE A 93 3.02 -4.45 -3.86
N TYR A 94 2.10 -4.69 -4.79
CA TYR A 94 2.39 -4.92 -6.21
C TYR A 94 1.40 -4.20 -7.12
N TYR A 95 1.90 -3.60 -8.19
CA TYR A 95 1.16 -2.70 -9.07
C TYR A 95 1.20 -3.18 -10.52
N LEU A 96 0.02 -3.17 -11.17
CA LEU A 96 -0.22 -3.68 -12.52
C LEU A 96 -0.54 -2.58 -13.55
N TRP A 97 -0.17 -1.34 -13.26
CA TRP A 97 -0.62 -0.18 -14.01
C TRP A 97 0.37 0.31 -15.07
N TYR A 98 1.50 -0.36 -15.25
CA TYR A 98 2.54 0.06 -16.20
C TYR A 98 2.19 -0.39 -17.61
N GLY A 99 2.39 0.47 -18.61
CA GLY A 99 2.10 0.16 -20.01
C GLY A 99 3.20 0.61 -20.95
N SER A 100 3.36 -0.10 -22.08
CA SER A 100 4.35 0.18 -23.12
C SER A 100 3.68 0.36 -24.49
N PRO A 101 4.25 1.14 -25.43
CA PRO A 101 3.68 1.31 -26.76
C PRO A 101 3.45 -0.01 -27.52
N GLN A 102 4.32 -1.00 -27.31
CA GLN A 102 4.28 -2.29 -28.00
C GLN A 102 3.06 -3.14 -27.61
N MET A 103 2.66 -3.09 -26.34
CA MET A 103 1.57 -3.93 -25.78
C MET A 103 0.28 -3.14 -25.56
N ASP A 104 0.38 -1.86 -25.21
CA ASP A 104 -0.72 -1.03 -24.71
C ASP A 104 -1.08 0.14 -25.66
N GLY A 105 -0.31 0.30 -26.74
CA GLY A 105 -0.45 1.39 -27.72
C GLY A 105 0.12 2.73 -27.27
N SER A 106 0.43 2.90 -25.98
CA SER A 106 1.08 4.06 -25.40
C SER A 106 1.86 3.68 -24.15
N TYR A 107 2.75 4.56 -23.69
CA TYR A 107 3.18 4.46 -22.30
C TYR A 107 1.98 4.75 -21.37
N ILE A 108 1.97 4.06 -20.22
CA ILE A 108 1.01 4.28 -19.13
C ILE A 108 1.81 4.24 -17.84
N HIS A 109 1.56 5.17 -16.92
CA HIS A 109 2.31 5.42 -15.70
C HIS A 109 3.77 5.85 -15.91
N TRP A 110 4.53 5.28 -16.85
CA TRP A 110 5.90 5.71 -17.13
C TRP A 110 5.98 7.17 -17.59
N ASP A 111 4.98 7.64 -18.31
CA ASP A 111 4.82 9.01 -18.80
C ASP A 111 3.95 9.85 -17.85
N HIS A 112 4.05 9.63 -16.53
CA HIS A 112 3.26 10.38 -15.54
C HIS A 112 3.50 11.89 -15.64
N VAL A 113 2.48 12.67 -15.24
CA VAL A 113 2.58 14.12 -15.10
C VAL A 113 3.30 14.52 -13.81
N LEU A 114 3.96 15.67 -13.78
CA LEU A 114 4.43 16.24 -12.53
C LEU A 114 3.22 16.82 -11.78
N VAL A 115 2.90 16.23 -10.64
CA VAL A 115 1.73 16.58 -9.83
C VAL A 115 1.97 17.95 -9.18
N PRO A 116 1.11 18.95 -9.46
CA PRO A 116 1.24 20.26 -8.84
C PRO A 116 0.97 20.19 -7.34
N HIS A 117 1.62 21.07 -6.59
CA HIS A 117 1.27 21.26 -5.18
C HIS A 117 -0.15 21.87 -5.08
N TRP A 118 -0.92 21.53 -4.05
CA TRP A 118 -2.30 22.03 -3.89
C TRP A 118 -2.36 23.56 -3.67
N ASP A 119 -1.39 24.13 -2.95
CA ASP A 119 -1.19 25.59 -2.88
C ASP A 119 -0.63 26.11 -4.22
N PRO A 120 -1.39 26.95 -4.97
CA PRO A 120 -0.96 27.50 -6.25
C PRO A 120 0.34 28.31 -6.18
N LYS A 121 0.65 28.92 -5.03
CA LYS A 121 1.88 29.70 -4.85
C LYS A 121 3.11 28.80 -4.81
N ILE A 122 3.00 27.65 -4.15
CA ILE A 122 4.06 26.64 -4.12
C ILE A 122 4.12 25.94 -5.49
N ALA A 123 2.98 25.63 -6.09
CA ALA A 123 2.94 25.00 -7.41
C ALA A 123 3.65 25.83 -8.49
N ALA A 124 3.59 27.16 -8.40
CA ALA A 124 4.28 28.05 -9.34
C ALA A 124 5.82 27.98 -9.26
N SER A 125 6.39 27.53 -8.13
CA SER A 125 7.85 27.37 -7.97
C SER A 125 8.39 26.00 -8.35
N HIS A 126 7.53 25.06 -8.79
CA HIS A 126 7.92 23.71 -9.19
C HIS A 126 7.73 23.45 -10.68
N PRO A 127 8.55 22.58 -11.29
CA PRO A 127 8.41 22.22 -12.69
C PRO A 127 7.05 21.57 -12.95
N LYS A 128 6.51 21.84 -14.13
CA LYS A 128 5.28 21.24 -14.66
C LYS A 128 5.61 20.50 -15.94
N GLY A 129 4.83 19.48 -16.25
CA GLY A 129 4.99 18.75 -17.50
C GLY A 129 4.62 17.29 -17.36
N ARG A 130 5.07 16.51 -18.32
CA ARG A 130 4.90 15.07 -18.40
C ARG A 130 6.24 14.44 -18.74
N HIS A 131 6.54 13.30 -18.15
CA HIS A 131 7.71 12.51 -18.51
C HIS A 131 7.60 11.99 -19.96
N ASN A 132 8.74 11.78 -20.61
CA ASN A 132 8.79 11.28 -21.99
C ASN A 132 9.63 9.98 -22.10
N PRO A 133 9.03 8.81 -21.85
CA PRO A 133 9.71 7.52 -21.95
C PRO A 133 10.16 7.22 -23.39
N PRO A 134 11.18 6.35 -23.59
CA PRO A 134 11.76 5.46 -22.59
C PRO A 134 12.89 6.07 -21.75
N ASP A 135 13.47 7.20 -22.17
CA ASP A 135 14.66 7.76 -21.52
C ASP A 135 14.33 8.66 -20.30
N ASP A 136 13.17 9.33 -20.31
CA ASP A 136 12.65 10.09 -19.18
C ASP A 136 11.37 9.45 -18.64
N ILE A 137 11.47 8.71 -17.54
CA ILE A 137 10.34 8.03 -16.90
C ILE A 137 9.98 8.68 -15.56
N ALA A 138 8.74 8.47 -15.14
CA ALA A 138 8.20 8.90 -13.86
C ALA A 138 8.72 8.11 -12.66
N SER A 139 10.04 7.99 -12.52
CA SER A 139 10.69 7.36 -11.37
C SER A 139 12.07 7.96 -11.12
N SER A 140 12.47 8.00 -9.86
CA SER A 140 13.84 8.39 -9.48
C SER A 140 14.88 7.29 -9.80
N TYR A 141 14.43 6.06 -10.05
CA TYR A 141 15.24 4.89 -10.41
C TYR A 141 14.85 4.40 -11.82
N TYR A 142 15.62 3.47 -12.39
CA TYR A 142 15.31 2.89 -13.70
C TYR A 142 15.20 1.35 -13.62
N PRO A 143 14.08 0.73 -14.06
CA PRO A 143 13.90 -0.72 -14.00
C PRO A 143 14.90 -1.47 -14.88
N GLU A 144 15.37 -2.63 -14.42
CA GLU A 144 16.17 -3.56 -15.23
C GLU A 144 15.42 -4.00 -16.49
N LEU A 145 14.10 -4.20 -16.37
CA LEU A 145 13.19 -4.56 -17.46
C LEU A 145 12.82 -3.37 -18.37
N GLY A 146 13.36 -2.17 -18.09
CA GLY A 146 12.97 -0.93 -18.77
C GLY A 146 11.52 -0.49 -18.47
N PRO A 147 10.98 0.50 -19.19
CA PRO A 147 9.58 0.92 -19.07
C PRO A 147 8.65 -0.14 -19.68
N TYR A 148 8.46 -1.23 -18.93
CA TYR A 148 7.77 -2.44 -19.33
C TYR A 148 6.24 -2.28 -19.37
N SER A 149 5.53 -3.26 -19.92
CA SER A 149 4.08 -3.41 -19.75
C SER A 149 3.76 -4.42 -18.66
N SER A 150 2.85 -4.08 -17.74
CA SER A 150 2.25 -5.02 -16.80
C SER A 150 1.37 -6.08 -17.48
N ARG A 151 1.04 -5.92 -18.76
CA ARG A 151 0.32 -6.91 -19.58
C ARG A 151 1.24 -7.95 -20.22
N ASP A 152 2.55 -7.74 -20.16
CA ASP A 152 3.52 -8.64 -20.76
C ASP A 152 3.69 -9.89 -19.89
N PRO A 153 3.36 -11.09 -20.40
CA PRO A 153 3.49 -12.33 -19.62
C PRO A 153 4.94 -12.61 -19.18
N ASP A 154 5.95 -12.21 -19.96
CA ASP A 154 7.35 -12.42 -19.60
C ASP A 154 7.76 -11.50 -18.43
N VAL A 155 7.19 -10.29 -18.38
CA VAL A 155 7.37 -9.36 -17.25
C VAL A 155 6.70 -9.90 -16.00
N ILE A 156 5.45 -10.40 -16.10
CA ILE A 156 4.75 -11.01 -14.96
C ILE A 156 5.53 -12.21 -14.41
N GLU A 157 6.02 -13.09 -15.28
CA GLU A 157 6.82 -14.25 -14.85
C GLU A 157 8.14 -13.81 -14.19
N SER A 158 8.83 -12.83 -14.78
CA SER A 158 10.04 -12.23 -14.19
C SER A 158 9.77 -11.63 -12.80
N HIS A 159 8.63 -10.95 -12.61
CA HIS A 159 8.24 -10.41 -11.32
C HIS A 159 8.03 -11.52 -10.29
N MET A 160 7.29 -12.59 -10.63
CA MET A 160 7.06 -13.70 -9.70
C MET A 160 8.37 -14.42 -9.34
N ALA A 161 9.28 -14.58 -10.30
CA ALA A 161 10.62 -15.12 -10.05
C ALA A 161 11.45 -14.22 -9.09
N GLN A 162 11.36 -12.89 -9.22
CA GLN A 162 12.02 -11.96 -8.30
C GLN A 162 11.39 -11.99 -6.89
N ILE A 163 10.07 -12.10 -6.79
CA ILE A 163 9.34 -12.18 -5.52
C ILE A 163 9.65 -13.50 -4.80
N GLU A 164 9.73 -14.61 -5.54
CA GLU A 164 10.23 -15.90 -5.04
C GLU A 164 11.69 -15.79 -4.61
N ALA A 165 12.55 -15.12 -5.39
CA ALA A 165 13.94 -14.87 -5.01
C ALA A 165 14.06 -14.05 -3.72
N ALA A 166 13.12 -13.13 -3.45
CA ALA A 166 12.98 -12.40 -2.19
C ALA A 166 12.35 -13.22 -1.04
N ALA A 167 12.00 -14.49 -1.28
CA ALA A 167 11.29 -15.39 -0.36
C ALA A 167 9.95 -14.85 0.16
N THR A 168 9.31 -13.95 -0.60
CA THR A 168 8.02 -13.38 -0.24
C THR A 168 6.89 -14.28 -0.71
N GLY A 169 5.95 -14.61 0.17
CA GLY A 169 4.90 -15.58 -0.14
C GLY A 169 3.57 -15.00 -0.56
N VAL A 170 3.33 -13.70 -0.36
CA VAL A 170 2.05 -13.09 -0.71
C VAL A 170 2.27 -11.78 -1.45
N VAL A 171 1.78 -11.74 -2.69
CA VAL A 171 1.58 -10.51 -3.43
C VAL A 171 0.27 -9.86 -2.98
N VAL A 172 0.35 -8.61 -2.57
CA VAL A 172 -0.82 -7.77 -2.26
C VAL A 172 -1.07 -6.87 -3.46
N LEU A 173 -2.00 -7.29 -4.31
CA LEU A 173 -2.26 -6.67 -5.59
C LEU A 173 -3.07 -5.38 -5.41
N SER A 174 -2.51 -4.25 -5.85
CA SER A 174 -3.24 -2.99 -6.04
C SER A 174 -4.44 -3.22 -6.97
N TRP A 175 -5.65 -3.02 -6.45
CA TRP A 175 -6.88 -3.42 -7.14
C TRP A 175 -7.90 -2.29 -7.21
N TYR A 176 -8.41 -2.11 -8.42
CA TYR A 176 -9.58 -1.30 -8.75
C TYR A 176 -10.70 -2.20 -9.30
N PRO A 177 -11.98 -1.80 -9.14
CA PRO A 177 -13.09 -2.50 -9.77
C PRO A 177 -12.96 -2.58 -11.30
N PRO A 178 -13.69 -3.53 -11.95
CA PRO A 178 -13.76 -3.57 -13.41
C PRO A 178 -14.10 -2.20 -14.01
N ASP A 179 -13.45 -1.87 -15.13
CA ASP A 179 -13.60 -0.60 -15.85
C ASP A 179 -13.22 0.67 -15.06
N VAL A 180 -12.63 0.52 -13.86
CA VAL A 180 -12.14 1.62 -13.02
C VAL A 180 -10.61 1.57 -12.93
N ALA A 181 -9.99 2.74 -12.85
CA ALA A 181 -8.55 2.92 -12.67
C ALA A 181 -8.27 4.12 -11.78
N ASP A 182 -7.01 4.34 -11.44
CA ASP A 182 -6.54 5.62 -10.91
C ASP A 182 -6.58 6.70 -12.01
N GLU A 183 -6.35 7.96 -11.61
CA GLU A 183 -6.47 9.13 -12.50
C GLU A 183 -5.47 9.14 -13.66
N HIS A 184 -4.38 8.38 -13.54
CA HIS A 184 -3.28 8.40 -14.50
C HIS A 184 -3.05 7.05 -15.21
N GLY A 185 -3.86 6.04 -14.89
CA GLY A 185 -3.76 4.71 -15.46
C GLY A 185 -4.91 4.32 -16.38
N LYS A 186 -5.01 3.00 -16.60
CA LYS A 186 -6.10 2.32 -17.31
C LYS A 186 -6.58 1.13 -16.47
N PRO A 187 -7.81 0.63 -16.68
CA PRO A 187 -8.30 -0.54 -15.96
C PRO A 187 -7.34 -1.73 -16.11
N SER A 188 -7.04 -2.37 -14.98
CA SER A 188 -6.07 -3.48 -14.88
C SER A 188 -6.68 -4.77 -14.33
N GLU A 189 -7.99 -4.78 -14.05
CA GLU A 189 -8.69 -5.92 -13.47
C GLU A 189 -8.61 -7.19 -14.34
N ASP A 190 -8.57 -7.02 -15.66
CA ASP A 190 -8.46 -8.13 -16.62
C ASP A 190 -7.10 -8.83 -16.58
N LEU A 191 -6.09 -8.24 -15.94
CA LEU A 191 -4.76 -8.84 -15.74
C LEU A 191 -4.69 -9.76 -14.52
N VAL A 192 -5.67 -9.69 -13.61
CA VAL A 192 -5.67 -10.48 -12.37
C VAL A 192 -5.54 -11.99 -12.63
N PRO A 193 -6.26 -12.63 -13.58
CA PRO A 193 -6.09 -14.05 -13.87
C PRO A 193 -4.65 -14.42 -14.23
N ALA A 194 -4.00 -13.68 -15.13
CA ALA A 194 -2.64 -13.97 -15.58
C ALA A 194 -1.62 -13.87 -14.44
N VAL A 195 -1.78 -12.88 -13.57
CA VAL A 195 -0.94 -12.72 -12.37
C VAL A 195 -1.16 -13.85 -11.39
N MET A 196 -2.40 -14.28 -11.18
CA MET A 196 -2.70 -15.40 -10.30
C MET A 196 -2.13 -16.72 -10.83
N ASP A 197 -2.21 -16.96 -12.14
CA ASP A 197 -1.60 -18.13 -12.79
C ASP A 197 -0.08 -18.16 -12.61
N ALA A 198 0.60 -17.04 -12.83
CA ALA A 198 2.04 -16.90 -12.61
C ALA A 198 2.41 -17.08 -11.13
N ALA A 199 1.69 -16.42 -10.23
CA ALA A 199 1.89 -16.59 -8.80
C ALA A 199 1.74 -18.06 -8.38
N HIS A 200 0.75 -18.78 -8.94
CA HIS A 200 0.55 -20.19 -8.64
C HIS A 200 1.74 -21.06 -9.05
N ARG A 201 2.33 -20.83 -10.24
CA ARG A 201 3.53 -21.53 -10.70
C ARG A 201 4.72 -21.34 -9.76
N HIS A 202 4.86 -20.15 -9.19
CA HIS A 202 5.91 -19.80 -8.24
C HIS A 202 5.54 -20.08 -6.77
N SER A 203 4.44 -20.79 -6.48
CA SER A 203 3.95 -21.03 -5.12
C SER A 203 3.67 -19.75 -4.30
N ILE A 204 3.45 -18.62 -4.96
CA ILE A 204 3.08 -17.33 -4.37
C ILE A 204 1.55 -17.26 -4.25
N LYS A 205 1.06 -16.59 -3.22
CA LYS A 205 -0.36 -16.27 -3.04
C LYS A 205 -0.66 -14.82 -3.40
N VAL A 206 -1.93 -14.54 -3.69
CA VAL A 206 -2.43 -13.21 -4.06
C VAL A 206 -3.52 -12.79 -3.08
N ALA A 207 -3.25 -11.71 -2.36
CA ALA A 207 -4.21 -10.92 -1.60
C ALA A 207 -4.53 -9.61 -2.35
N PHE A 208 -5.57 -8.90 -1.95
CA PHE A 208 -6.04 -7.70 -2.66
C PHE A 208 -5.89 -6.45 -1.79
N HIS A 209 -5.37 -5.39 -2.39
CA HIS A 209 -5.26 -4.04 -1.83
C HIS A 209 -6.30 -3.15 -2.51
N LEU A 210 -7.44 -2.98 -1.85
CA LEU A 210 -8.55 -2.18 -2.35
C LEU A 210 -8.16 -0.70 -2.35
N GLN A 211 -7.97 -0.15 -3.55
CA GLN A 211 -7.64 1.25 -3.73
C GLN A 211 -8.84 2.17 -3.47
N PRO A 212 -8.61 3.46 -3.18
CA PRO A 212 -9.66 4.46 -3.24
C PRO A 212 -10.05 4.66 -4.70
N TYR A 213 -11.34 4.51 -4.97
CA TYR A 213 -11.94 4.82 -6.27
C TYR A 213 -13.10 5.78 -6.08
N LYS A 214 -13.39 6.54 -7.14
CA LYS A 214 -14.48 7.53 -7.13
C LYS A 214 -15.80 6.84 -6.77
N GLY A 215 -16.48 7.36 -5.75
CA GLY A 215 -17.76 6.82 -5.30
C GLY A 215 -17.66 5.54 -4.47
N ARG A 216 -16.49 5.23 -3.88
CA ARG A 216 -16.36 4.10 -2.95
C ARG A 216 -17.26 4.28 -1.72
N THR A 217 -18.19 3.34 -1.55
CA THR A 217 -19.10 3.18 -0.39
C THR A 217 -19.01 1.77 0.18
N ASP A 218 -19.56 1.55 1.38
CA ASP A 218 -19.79 0.22 1.98
C ASP A 218 -20.48 -0.76 1.04
N LEU A 219 -21.55 -0.35 0.35
CA LEU A 219 -22.25 -1.19 -0.63
C LEU A 219 -21.37 -1.54 -1.84
N SER A 220 -20.62 -0.58 -2.37
CA SER A 220 -19.71 -0.87 -3.48
C SER A 220 -18.57 -1.80 -3.05
N VAL A 221 -18.06 -1.65 -1.82
CA VAL A 221 -17.03 -2.53 -1.27
C VAL A 221 -17.60 -3.92 -1.03
N HIS A 222 -18.82 -4.04 -0.50
CA HIS A 222 -19.54 -5.31 -0.38
C HIS A 222 -19.57 -6.06 -1.73
N ASP A 223 -20.02 -5.38 -2.78
CA ASP A 223 -20.15 -5.98 -4.11
C ASP A 223 -18.78 -6.34 -4.70
N ASN A 224 -17.75 -5.52 -4.47
CA ASN A 224 -16.39 -5.81 -4.90
C ASN A 224 -15.77 -7.01 -4.16
N ILE A 225 -16.01 -7.16 -2.86
CA ILE A 225 -15.56 -8.33 -2.10
C ILE A 225 -16.24 -9.60 -2.63
N LYS A 226 -17.56 -9.53 -2.83
CA LYS A 226 -18.31 -10.62 -3.45
C LYS A 226 -17.75 -10.97 -4.83
N TYR A 227 -17.51 -9.97 -5.68
CA TYR A 227 -16.93 -10.14 -7.00
C TYR A 227 -15.57 -10.84 -6.95
N ILE A 228 -14.65 -10.35 -6.12
CA ILE A 228 -13.30 -10.93 -5.96
C ILE A 228 -13.40 -12.39 -5.50
N ILE A 229 -14.22 -12.69 -4.49
CA ILE A 229 -14.36 -14.04 -3.95
C ILE A 229 -15.01 -14.99 -4.97
N ASP A 230 -16.08 -14.55 -5.65
CA ASP A 230 -16.78 -15.37 -6.65
C ASP A 230 -15.87 -15.65 -7.86
N LYS A 231 -15.14 -14.65 -8.36
CA LYS A 231 -14.30 -14.75 -9.55
C LYS A 231 -12.98 -15.47 -9.28
N TYR A 232 -12.33 -15.18 -8.15
CA TYR A 232 -10.95 -15.61 -7.87
C TYR A 232 -10.81 -16.57 -6.70
N GLY A 233 -11.82 -16.71 -5.83
CA GLY A 233 -11.71 -17.46 -4.58
C GLY A 233 -11.35 -18.94 -4.75
N LYS A 234 -11.67 -19.55 -5.90
CA LYS A 234 -11.35 -20.96 -6.21
C LYS A 234 -9.94 -21.15 -6.79
N HIS A 235 -9.23 -20.07 -7.10
CA HIS A 235 -7.91 -20.12 -7.71
C HIS A 235 -6.85 -20.59 -6.69
N GLY A 236 -5.90 -21.43 -7.12
CA GLY A 236 -4.87 -22.01 -6.24
C GLY A 236 -3.93 -20.99 -5.59
N ALA A 237 -3.76 -19.83 -6.21
CA ALA A 237 -3.02 -18.68 -5.66
C ALA A 237 -3.85 -17.76 -4.75
N PHE A 238 -5.17 -17.92 -4.63
CA PHE A 238 -5.98 -17.01 -3.82
C PHE A 238 -5.60 -17.11 -2.33
N TYR A 239 -5.13 -16.01 -1.74
CA TYR A 239 -4.63 -16.00 -0.38
C TYR A 239 -5.76 -16.12 0.65
N ARG A 240 -5.53 -16.93 1.67
CA ARG A 240 -6.37 -17.01 2.87
C ARG A 240 -5.48 -17.01 4.10
N PHE A 241 -5.81 -16.16 5.05
CA PHE A 241 -5.18 -16.09 6.36
C PHE A 241 -5.82 -17.08 7.32
N LYS A 242 -5.00 -17.81 8.09
CA LYS A 242 -5.45 -18.68 9.17
C LYS A 242 -5.30 -17.93 10.50
N SER A 243 -6.42 -17.58 11.13
CA SER A 243 -6.41 -16.93 12.44
C SER A 243 -5.90 -17.87 13.55
N SER A 244 -5.59 -17.29 14.71
CA SER A 244 -5.28 -18.02 15.94
C SER A 244 -6.40 -18.96 16.39
N THR A 245 -7.66 -18.67 16.03
CA THR A 245 -8.82 -19.53 16.28
C THR A 245 -8.97 -20.67 15.25
N GLY A 246 -8.09 -20.75 14.26
CA GLY A 246 -8.11 -21.76 13.19
C GLY A 246 -9.06 -21.43 12.03
N LYS A 247 -9.73 -20.26 12.06
CA LYS A 247 -10.58 -19.81 10.95
C LYS A 247 -9.71 -19.43 9.75
N VAL A 248 -10.07 -19.91 8.57
CA VAL A 248 -9.34 -19.64 7.33
C VAL A 248 -10.20 -18.73 6.46
N LEU A 249 -9.75 -17.48 6.25
CA LEU A 249 -10.52 -16.44 5.55
C LEU A 249 -9.68 -15.71 4.50
N PRO A 250 -10.28 -15.22 3.40
CA PRO A 250 -9.65 -14.22 2.52
C PRO A 250 -9.13 -13.03 3.32
N LEU A 251 -8.02 -12.41 2.91
CA LEU A 251 -7.50 -11.18 3.54
C LEU A 251 -7.46 -10.03 2.53
N PHE A 252 -7.98 -8.88 2.96
CA PHE A 252 -8.09 -7.66 2.18
C PHE A 252 -7.44 -6.48 2.91
N TYR A 253 -6.60 -5.74 2.21
CA TYR A 253 -6.10 -4.45 2.67
C TYR A 253 -6.95 -3.34 2.09
N VAL A 254 -7.31 -2.34 2.89
CA VAL A 254 -8.11 -1.19 2.43
C VAL A 254 -7.26 0.07 2.49
N TYR A 255 -6.86 0.60 1.33
CA TYR A 255 -6.11 1.86 1.26
C TYR A 255 -7.03 3.04 1.54
N ASP A 256 -6.51 4.02 2.28
CA ASP A 256 -7.24 5.22 2.72
C ASP A 256 -8.62 4.90 3.31
N SER A 257 -8.69 3.85 4.14
CA SER A 257 -9.94 3.41 4.78
C SER A 257 -10.61 4.51 5.60
N TYR A 258 -9.83 5.46 6.12
CA TYR A 258 -10.29 6.62 6.90
C TYR A 258 -11.12 7.63 6.08
N LEU A 259 -11.16 7.52 4.74
CA LEU A 259 -12.03 8.36 3.90
C LEU A 259 -13.52 8.04 4.07
N MET A 260 -13.84 6.87 4.62
CA MET A 260 -15.21 6.47 4.95
C MET A 260 -15.35 6.38 6.49
N PRO A 261 -16.41 6.96 7.08
CA PRO A 261 -16.55 7.02 8.53
C PRO A 261 -16.76 5.62 9.13
N PRO A 262 -16.38 5.42 10.40
CA PRO A 262 -16.42 4.11 11.04
C PRO A 262 -17.83 3.52 11.14
N GLU A 263 -18.87 4.34 11.25
CA GLU A 263 -20.26 3.88 11.29
C GLU A 263 -20.65 3.19 9.98
N THR A 264 -20.21 3.73 8.84
CA THR A 264 -20.43 3.13 7.52
C THR A 264 -19.64 1.84 7.35
N TRP A 265 -18.40 1.78 7.83
CA TRP A 265 -17.68 0.49 7.89
C TRP A 265 -18.37 -0.53 8.78
N ALA A 266 -18.98 -0.10 9.89
CA ALA A 266 -19.63 -1.00 10.83
C ALA A 266 -20.87 -1.68 10.24
N GLU A 267 -21.58 -1.02 9.31
CA GLU A 267 -22.70 -1.62 8.55
C GLU A 267 -22.25 -2.82 7.70
N LEU A 268 -20.99 -2.84 7.28
CA LEU A 268 -20.38 -3.90 6.47
C LEU A 268 -19.62 -4.95 7.29
N LEU A 269 -18.88 -4.51 8.31
CA LEU A 269 -17.85 -5.32 8.98
C LEU A 269 -18.22 -5.75 10.40
N THR A 270 -19.40 -5.38 10.91
CA THR A 270 -19.89 -5.90 12.20
C THR A 270 -21.04 -6.86 12.02
N VAL A 271 -21.21 -7.82 12.93
CA VAL A 271 -22.30 -8.83 12.88
C VAL A 271 -23.70 -8.19 12.91
N ARG A 272 -23.83 -6.95 13.40
CA ARG A 272 -25.09 -6.21 13.50
C ARG A 272 -25.34 -5.26 12.33
N GLY A 273 -24.38 -5.13 11.42
CA GLY A 273 -24.51 -4.25 10.26
C GLY A 273 -25.60 -4.71 9.30
N SER A 274 -26.29 -3.76 8.68
CA SER A 274 -27.46 -4.00 7.82
C SER A 274 -27.18 -4.87 6.59
N HIS A 275 -25.93 -4.88 6.11
CA HIS A 275 -25.47 -5.66 4.96
C HIS A 275 -24.10 -6.28 5.25
N SER A 276 -23.99 -6.84 6.46
CA SER A 276 -22.76 -7.41 6.98
C SER A 276 -22.21 -8.55 6.11
N LEU A 277 -20.90 -8.56 5.90
CA LEU A 277 -20.18 -9.71 5.34
C LEU A 277 -19.94 -10.82 6.38
N ARG A 278 -20.07 -10.51 7.67
CA ARG A 278 -19.70 -11.43 8.76
C ARG A 278 -20.62 -12.65 8.81
N GLY A 279 -20.02 -13.84 8.84
CA GLY A 279 -20.79 -15.10 8.86
C GLY A 279 -21.43 -15.47 7.51
N THR A 280 -21.15 -14.72 6.45
CA THR A 280 -21.58 -15.04 5.08
C THR A 280 -20.48 -15.78 4.32
N PRO A 281 -20.74 -16.33 3.12
CA PRO A 281 -19.69 -16.85 2.23
C PRO A 281 -18.64 -15.80 1.81
N TYR A 282 -18.91 -14.53 2.04
CA TYR A 282 -18.07 -13.39 1.66
C TYR A 282 -17.33 -12.76 2.86
N ASP A 283 -17.33 -13.44 4.01
CA ASP A 283 -16.55 -13.04 5.18
C ASP A 283 -15.04 -13.05 4.86
N GLY A 284 -14.28 -12.21 5.57
CA GLY A 284 -12.88 -11.95 5.29
C GLY A 284 -12.15 -11.32 6.47
N ILE A 285 -10.84 -11.17 6.36
CA ILE A 285 -9.99 -10.39 7.26
C ILE A 285 -9.73 -9.05 6.59
N PHE A 286 -10.19 -7.96 7.22
CA PHE A 286 -10.09 -6.61 6.67
C PHE A 286 -9.08 -5.80 7.47
N ILE A 287 -8.03 -5.33 6.80
CA ILE A 287 -6.92 -4.58 7.40
C ILE A 287 -6.97 -3.11 6.96
N ALA A 288 -7.23 -2.21 7.91
CA ALA A 288 -7.37 -0.77 7.68
C ALA A 288 -6.04 -0.01 7.71
N LEU A 289 -5.95 1.10 6.97
CA LEU A 289 -4.76 1.96 7.01
C LEU A 289 -4.79 2.87 8.24
N ILE A 290 -3.78 2.76 9.11
CA ILE A 290 -3.56 3.71 10.21
C ILE A 290 -2.62 4.84 9.76
N VAL A 291 -3.11 6.09 9.84
CA VAL A 291 -2.34 7.30 9.48
C VAL A 291 -2.16 8.17 10.71
N GLU A 292 -3.23 8.49 11.40
CA GLU A 292 -3.24 9.29 12.63
C GLU A 292 -3.50 8.42 13.86
N GLU A 293 -3.16 8.92 15.06
CA GLU A 293 -3.38 8.17 16.30
C GLU A 293 -4.87 7.88 16.56
N ARG A 294 -5.76 8.84 16.25
CA ARG A 294 -7.21 8.71 16.45
C ARG A 294 -7.84 7.58 15.60
N HIS A 295 -7.19 7.21 14.49
CA HIS A 295 -7.69 6.14 13.63
C HIS A 295 -7.69 4.79 14.38
N LYS A 296 -6.92 4.60 15.47
CA LYS A 296 -6.98 3.36 16.27
C LYS A 296 -8.40 3.06 16.75
N GLN A 297 -9.08 4.07 17.29
CA GLN A 297 -10.44 3.95 17.81
C GLN A 297 -11.46 3.84 16.67
N GLU A 298 -11.29 4.62 15.61
CA GLU A 298 -12.18 4.59 14.43
C GLU A 298 -12.11 3.22 13.73
N ILE A 299 -10.92 2.67 13.53
CA ILE A 299 -10.72 1.34 12.94
C ILE A 299 -11.40 0.26 13.78
N GLN A 300 -11.24 0.31 15.11
CA GLN A 300 -11.93 -0.62 16.00
C GLN A 300 -13.46 -0.48 15.92
N ALA A 301 -13.96 0.76 15.93
CA ALA A 301 -15.40 1.03 15.85
C ALA A 301 -15.99 0.59 14.49
N GLY A 302 -15.22 0.69 13.42
CA GLY A 302 -15.60 0.25 12.07
C GLY A 302 -15.63 -1.27 11.88
N GLY A 303 -15.21 -2.07 12.86
CA GLY A 303 -15.27 -3.53 12.79
C GLY A 303 -14.19 -4.19 11.95
N PHE A 304 -13.09 -3.48 11.66
CA PHE A 304 -11.92 -4.05 10.99
C PHE A 304 -11.24 -5.12 11.87
N ASP A 305 -10.55 -6.07 11.22
CA ASP A 305 -9.82 -7.16 11.89
C ASP A 305 -8.37 -6.78 12.21
N GLY A 306 -7.88 -5.66 11.69
CA GLY A 306 -6.51 -5.20 11.92
C GLY A 306 -6.18 -3.87 11.28
N MET A 307 -4.92 -3.47 11.43
CA MET A 307 -4.38 -2.26 10.81
C MET A 307 -2.96 -2.43 10.25
N TYR A 308 -2.67 -1.73 9.16
CA TYR A 308 -1.35 -1.66 8.50
C TYR A 308 -0.92 -0.22 8.25
N THR A 309 0.36 0.00 7.93
CA THR A 309 0.97 1.35 7.97
C THR A 309 1.36 1.92 6.61
N TYR A 310 1.47 1.07 5.58
CA TYR A 310 1.81 1.36 4.18
C TYR A 310 3.10 2.15 3.95
N PHE A 311 3.15 3.43 4.30
CA PHE A 311 4.18 4.36 3.84
C PHE A 311 5.60 3.92 4.22
N ALA A 312 6.49 3.86 3.23
CA ALA A 312 7.90 3.52 3.40
C ALA A 312 8.70 4.59 4.14
N SER A 313 8.21 5.83 4.17
CA SER A 313 8.86 6.96 4.83
C SER A 313 8.59 7.01 6.32
N ASN A 314 9.53 6.50 7.11
CA ASN A 314 9.55 6.70 8.56
C ASN A 314 9.39 8.19 8.93
N GLY A 315 8.36 8.50 9.71
CA GLY A 315 8.02 9.87 10.13
C GLY A 315 6.97 10.57 9.28
N PHE A 316 6.48 9.98 8.19
CA PHE A 316 5.46 10.60 7.33
C PHE A 316 4.10 10.73 8.02
N SER A 317 3.72 9.70 8.77
CA SER A 317 2.46 9.62 9.50
C SER A 317 2.68 9.03 10.89
N PHE A 318 1.67 9.10 11.77
CA PHE A 318 1.73 8.40 13.06
C PHE A 318 1.94 6.89 12.86
N GLY A 319 1.21 6.30 11.91
CA GLY A 319 1.30 4.86 11.58
C GLY A 319 2.67 4.43 11.02
N SER A 320 3.27 5.22 10.12
CA SER A 320 4.57 4.89 9.50
C SER A 320 5.79 5.24 10.37
N SER A 321 5.59 5.93 11.48
CA SER A 321 6.67 6.25 12.42
C SER A 321 7.03 5.04 13.30
N HIS A 322 8.22 4.46 13.10
CA HIS A 322 8.63 3.22 13.77
C HIS A 322 8.53 3.29 15.31
N GLN A 323 8.75 4.47 15.89
CA GLN A 323 8.65 4.69 17.34
C GLN A 323 7.25 4.43 17.91
N ASN A 324 6.20 4.51 17.08
CA ASN A 324 4.81 4.31 17.49
C ASN A 324 4.35 2.85 17.38
N TRP A 325 5.09 2.00 16.66
CA TRP A 325 4.67 0.62 16.37
C TRP A 325 4.44 -0.22 17.63
N LYS A 326 5.23 -0.01 18.69
CA LYS A 326 5.01 -0.68 19.98
C LYS A 326 3.65 -0.31 20.59
N THR A 327 3.27 0.96 20.53
CA THR A 327 1.98 1.45 21.05
C THR A 327 0.82 0.96 20.18
N ILE A 328 0.98 0.93 18.86
CA ILE A 328 -0.03 0.40 17.94
C ILE A 328 -0.23 -1.10 18.17
N LYS A 329 0.86 -1.88 18.26
CA LYS A 329 0.80 -3.31 18.57
C LYS A 329 0.10 -3.58 19.90
N ALA A 330 0.47 -2.85 20.96
CA ALA A 330 -0.17 -2.99 22.27
C ALA A 330 -1.67 -2.69 22.24
N PHE A 331 -2.09 -1.69 21.43
CA PHE A 331 -3.51 -1.43 21.20
C PHE A 331 -4.18 -2.58 20.45
N CYS A 332 -3.54 -3.12 19.41
CA CYS A 332 -4.08 -4.23 18.64
C CYS A 332 -4.25 -5.49 19.50
N ASP A 333 -3.23 -5.84 20.29
CA ASP A 333 -3.26 -7.00 21.19
C ASP A 333 -4.37 -6.89 22.23
N LYS A 334 -4.54 -5.71 22.82
CA LYS A 334 -5.61 -5.46 23.80
C LYS A 334 -7.01 -5.62 23.21
N ASN A 335 -7.17 -5.36 21.91
CA ASN A 335 -8.46 -5.33 21.24
C ASN A 335 -8.66 -6.49 20.26
N ASN A 336 -7.78 -7.50 20.29
CA ASN A 336 -7.82 -8.67 19.39
C ASN A 336 -7.84 -8.28 17.90
N LEU A 337 -7.00 -7.30 17.54
CA LEU A 337 -6.76 -6.86 16.17
C LEU A 337 -5.38 -7.33 15.70
N LEU A 338 -5.23 -7.52 14.39
CA LEU A 338 -3.92 -7.73 13.77
C LEU A 338 -3.18 -6.40 13.62
N PHE A 339 -1.89 -6.39 13.93
CA PHE A 339 -0.99 -5.31 13.53
C PHE A 339 -0.04 -5.79 12.44
N VAL A 340 -0.08 -5.14 11.29
CA VAL A 340 0.70 -5.49 10.10
C VAL A 340 1.62 -4.31 9.73
N PRO A 341 2.81 -4.18 10.35
CA PRO A 341 3.73 -3.09 10.03
C PRO A 341 4.25 -3.21 8.59
N SER A 342 4.39 -2.07 7.93
CA SER A 342 4.90 -1.96 6.55
C SER A 342 6.31 -1.41 6.55
N ALA A 343 7.26 -2.18 6.03
CA ALA A 343 8.66 -1.79 5.89
C ALA A 343 8.99 -1.44 4.44
N GLY A 344 9.85 -0.44 4.22
CA GLY A 344 10.24 -0.02 2.87
C GLY A 344 11.73 0.29 2.75
N PRO A 345 12.31 0.17 1.54
CA PRO A 345 13.75 0.30 1.34
C PRO A 345 14.26 1.75 1.34
N GLY A 346 13.34 2.70 1.17
CA GLY A 346 13.55 4.13 1.10
C GLY A 346 12.36 4.78 0.41
N TYR A 347 12.45 6.07 0.10
CA TYR A 347 11.40 6.83 -0.57
C TYR A 347 12.01 8.00 -1.34
N MET A 348 11.59 8.20 -2.59
CA MET A 348 11.97 9.34 -3.43
C MET A 348 10.96 9.49 -4.58
N ASP A 349 9.96 10.33 -4.38
CA ASP A 349 8.90 10.59 -5.35
C ASP A 349 9.06 11.91 -6.11
N THR A 350 10.18 12.61 -5.95
CA THR A 350 10.41 13.95 -6.51
C THR A 350 10.39 14.00 -8.04
N ALA A 351 10.49 12.86 -8.71
CA ALA A 351 10.21 12.71 -10.14
C ALA A 351 8.76 13.13 -10.47
N VAL A 352 7.80 12.71 -9.65
CA VAL A 352 6.37 12.96 -9.85
C VAL A 352 5.87 14.11 -8.97
N ARG A 353 6.41 14.28 -7.76
CA ARG A 353 6.02 15.32 -6.79
C ARG A 353 7.23 16.17 -6.39
N PRO A 354 7.66 17.14 -7.22
CA PRO A 354 8.90 17.91 -6.98
C PRO A 354 8.96 18.67 -5.64
N TRP A 355 7.80 18.92 -5.04
CA TRP A 355 7.64 19.61 -3.76
C TRP A 355 7.78 18.68 -2.53
N ASN A 356 7.82 17.36 -2.72
CA ASN A 356 7.71 16.38 -1.64
C ASN A 356 9.06 15.90 -1.08
N ASN A 357 10.17 16.61 -1.37
CA ASN A 357 11.51 16.18 -0.98
C ASN A 357 11.72 16.02 0.56
N HIS A 358 10.89 16.65 1.39
CA HIS A 358 10.97 16.50 2.85
C HIS A 358 10.65 15.06 3.31
N ASN A 359 9.91 14.29 2.51
CA ASN A 359 9.59 12.89 2.78
C ASN A 359 10.61 11.92 2.20
N THR A 360 11.60 12.40 1.44
CA THR A 360 12.69 11.58 0.91
C THR A 360 13.42 10.84 2.02
N ARG A 361 13.69 9.56 1.79
CA ARG A 361 14.51 8.71 2.65
C ARG A 361 15.50 7.95 1.78
N ASN A 362 16.77 8.31 1.90
CA ASN A 362 17.86 7.63 1.19
C ASN A 362 17.94 6.18 1.65
N ARG A 363 18.21 5.26 0.71
CA ARG A 363 18.30 3.83 1.04
C ARG A 363 19.54 3.47 1.86
N VAL A 364 20.58 4.33 1.83
CA VAL A 364 21.87 4.16 2.53
C VAL A 364 22.42 2.75 2.35
N ASN A 365 22.52 2.30 1.08
CA ASN A 365 22.98 0.96 0.68
C ASN A 365 22.26 -0.20 1.39
N GLY A 366 20.97 -0.02 1.70
CA GLY A 366 20.13 -1.02 2.37
C GLY A 366 19.96 -0.80 3.88
N ARG A 367 20.77 0.05 4.53
CA ARG A 367 20.67 0.27 5.99
C ARG A 367 19.33 0.84 6.42
N TYR A 368 18.71 1.68 5.60
CA TYR A 368 17.36 2.18 5.86
C TYR A 368 16.36 1.03 5.91
N TYR A 369 16.43 0.12 4.94
CA TYR A 369 15.54 -1.04 4.85
C TYR A 369 15.71 -1.98 6.03
N GLU A 370 16.96 -2.34 6.35
CA GLU A 370 17.30 -3.19 7.50
C GLU A 370 16.76 -2.61 8.81
N THR A 371 16.85 -1.28 8.98
CA THR A 371 16.31 -0.59 10.16
C THR A 371 14.79 -0.68 10.23
N SER A 372 14.11 -0.54 9.10
CA SER A 372 12.64 -0.65 9.02
C SER A 372 12.17 -2.07 9.31
N LEU A 373 12.81 -3.08 8.70
CA LEU A 373 12.52 -4.50 8.95
C LEU A 373 12.81 -4.90 10.40
N GLN A 374 13.93 -4.44 10.98
CA GLN A 374 14.25 -4.68 12.38
C GLN A 374 13.19 -4.11 13.33
N ALA A 375 12.72 -2.89 13.05
CA ALA A 375 11.67 -2.26 13.84
C ALA A 375 10.35 -3.05 13.73
N ALA A 376 10.03 -3.58 12.55
CA ALA A 376 8.81 -4.36 12.31
C ALA A 376 8.87 -5.68 13.09
N ILE A 377 9.98 -6.42 13.03
CA ILE A 377 10.18 -7.66 13.78
C ILE A 377 10.13 -7.42 15.30
N SER A 378 10.68 -6.29 15.78
CA SER A 378 10.78 -6.01 17.22
C SER A 378 9.44 -5.92 17.96
N VAL A 379 8.35 -5.65 17.23
CA VAL A 379 6.99 -5.60 17.79
C VAL A 379 6.25 -6.93 17.68
N ARG A 380 6.92 -8.00 17.22
CA ARG A 380 6.39 -9.36 17.12
C ARG A 380 5.06 -9.46 16.36
N PRO A 381 4.99 -9.00 15.11
CA PRO A 381 3.77 -9.08 14.30
C PRO A 381 3.57 -10.50 13.77
N ASP A 382 2.33 -10.82 13.38
CA ASP A 382 2.04 -12.06 12.65
C ASP A 382 2.46 -11.96 11.18
N ILE A 383 2.30 -10.77 10.58
CA ILE A 383 2.57 -10.48 9.17
C ILE A 383 3.41 -9.20 9.09
N ILE A 384 4.39 -9.17 8.19
CA ILE A 384 5.08 -7.94 7.77
C ILE A 384 4.74 -7.67 6.30
N THR A 385 4.42 -6.43 5.97
CA THR A 385 4.30 -6.01 4.57
C THR A 385 5.54 -5.27 4.10
N VAL A 386 5.92 -5.45 2.83
CA VAL A 386 6.96 -4.71 2.14
C VAL A 386 6.32 -3.69 1.21
N THR A 387 6.64 -2.42 1.40
CA THR A 387 6.28 -1.31 0.53
C THR A 387 7.54 -0.88 -0.22
N SER A 388 7.78 -1.36 -1.44
CA SER A 388 6.89 -2.15 -2.31
C SER A 388 7.69 -3.07 -3.24
N PHE A 389 7.02 -3.92 -4.04
CA PHE A 389 7.69 -4.60 -5.14
C PHE A 389 8.11 -3.59 -6.21
N ASN A 390 7.15 -2.86 -6.78
CA ASN A 390 7.34 -2.05 -7.99
C ASN A 390 6.59 -0.70 -8.00
N GLU A 391 6.40 -0.02 -6.86
CA GLU A 391 5.91 1.37 -6.85
C GLU A 391 7.04 2.33 -7.25
N TRP A 392 7.33 2.38 -8.56
CA TRP A 392 8.46 3.11 -9.11
C TRP A 392 8.32 4.63 -8.95
N HIS A 393 7.10 5.17 -8.93
CA HIS A 393 6.86 6.61 -8.80
C HIS A 393 7.39 7.13 -7.47
N GLU A 394 7.27 6.33 -6.42
CA GLU A 394 7.65 6.71 -5.07
C GLU A 394 9.05 6.25 -4.67
N GLY A 395 9.74 5.54 -5.57
CA GLY A 395 11.10 5.05 -5.31
C GLY A 395 11.17 4.03 -4.16
N THR A 396 10.08 3.32 -3.87
CA THR A 396 9.96 2.34 -2.78
C THR A 396 10.16 0.89 -3.24
N GLN A 397 10.36 0.67 -4.54
CA GLN A 397 10.47 -0.64 -5.15
C GLN A 397 11.68 -1.45 -4.66
N ILE A 398 11.53 -2.77 -4.50
CA ILE A 398 12.64 -3.71 -4.35
C ILE A 398 12.95 -4.46 -5.65
N GLU A 399 12.09 -4.33 -6.68
CA GLU A 399 12.36 -4.81 -8.04
C GLU A 399 13.72 -4.30 -8.54
N ARG A 400 14.39 -5.12 -9.35
CA ARG A 400 15.73 -4.82 -9.86
C ARG A 400 15.80 -3.48 -10.59
N ALA A 401 16.73 -2.64 -10.16
CA ALA A 401 17.02 -1.36 -10.80
C ALA A 401 18.47 -1.31 -11.32
N VAL A 402 18.65 -0.63 -12.45
CA VAL A 402 19.95 -0.52 -13.12
C VAL A 402 20.43 0.93 -13.22
N PRO A 403 21.76 1.16 -13.24
CA PRO A 403 22.32 2.48 -13.52
C PRO A 403 21.89 2.99 -14.90
N LYS A 404 21.29 4.18 -14.95
CA LYS A 404 20.92 4.85 -16.20
C LYS A 404 21.29 6.33 -16.14
N LYS A 405 21.94 6.80 -17.22
CA LYS A 405 22.27 8.20 -17.43
C LYS A 405 21.80 8.61 -18.83
N THR A 406 21.12 9.73 -18.91
CA THR A 406 20.77 10.42 -20.15
C THR A 406 21.44 11.80 -20.16
N VAL A 407 21.23 12.56 -21.23
CA VAL A 407 21.72 13.95 -21.29
C VAL A 407 21.07 14.82 -20.21
N ALA A 408 19.79 14.58 -19.92
CA ALA A 408 19.00 15.40 -19.01
C ALA A 408 18.95 14.87 -17.57
N ARG A 409 19.23 13.57 -17.36
CA ARG A 409 18.93 12.91 -16.08
C ARG A 409 19.97 11.88 -15.68
N LEU A 410 20.29 11.87 -14.40
CA LEU A 410 20.98 10.78 -13.72
C LEU A 410 19.97 10.08 -12.81
N TYR A 411 19.67 8.82 -13.11
CA TYR A 411 18.81 8.02 -12.24
C TYR A 411 19.60 7.52 -11.04
N LEU A 412 18.91 7.37 -9.90
CA LEU A 412 19.45 6.66 -8.76
C LEU A 412 19.53 5.16 -9.09
N ASP A 413 20.47 4.48 -8.46
CA ASP A 413 20.70 3.06 -8.64
C ASP A 413 21.10 2.39 -7.31
N TYR A 414 21.41 1.11 -7.35
CA TYR A 414 21.72 0.31 -6.16
C TYR A 414 23.22 0.15 -5.91
N LYS A 415 24.08 0.86 -6.65
CA LYS A 415 25.52 0.75 -6.49
C LYS A 415 25.94 1.14 -5.06
N PRO A 416 26.99 0.49 -4.52
CA PRO A 416 27.89 -0.45 -5.19
C PRO A 416 27.37 -1.89 -5.32
N HIS A 417 26.14 -2.16 -4.91
CA HIS A 417 25.53 -3.49 -4.99
C HIS A 417 24.93 -3.79 -6.37
N GLN A 418 24.58 -5.05 -6.58
CA GLN A 418 23.92 -5.54 -7.79
C GLN A 418 22.42 -5.16 -7.82
N PRO A 419 21.75 -5.24 -8.99
CA PRO A 419 20.34 -4.90 -9.12
C PRO A 419 19.40 -5.66 -8.18
N ASP A 420 19.76 -6.87 -7.76
CA ASP A 420 18.98 -7.75 -6.89
C ASP A 420 19.22 -7.57 -5.39
N HIS A 421 20.05 -6.60 -4.98
CA HIS A 421 20.41 -6.34 -3.57
C HIS A 421 19.22 -6.27 -2.61
N TYR A 422 18.12 -5.61 -3.01
CA TYR A 422 16.95 -5.47 -2.15
C TYR A 422 16.13 -6.77 -2.07
N LEU A 423 16.14 -7.61 -3.11
CA LEU A 423 15.55 -8.94 -3.08
C LEU A 423 16.32 -9.84 -2.10
N GLU A 424 17.66 -9.81 -2.14
CA GLU A 424 18.52 -10.56 -1.23
C GLU A 424 18.33 -10.12 0.23
N LEU A 425 18.23 -8.81 0.47
CA LEU A 425 17.91 -8.29 1.80
C LEU A 425 16.54 -8.75 2.28
N THR A 426 15.50 -8.70 1.44
CA THR A 426 14.17 -9.20 1.82
C THR A 426 14.22 -10.68 2.21
N ARG A 427 14.89 -11.53 1.42
CA ARG A 427 15.07 -12.96 1.76
C ARG A 427 15.75 -13.13 3.12
N LYS A 428 16.89 -12.48 3.33
CA LYS A 428 17.65 -12.55 4.60
C LYS A 428 16.77 -12.21 5.80
N TRP A 429 15.95 -11.17 5.69
CA TRP A 429 15.07 -10.73 6.78
C TRP A 429 13.81 -11.58 6.92
N ALA A 430 13.29 -12.15 5.84
CA ALA A 430 12.19 -13.13 5.89
C ALA A 430 12.62 -14.39 6.66
N GLU A 431 13.81 -14.92 6.38
CA GLU A 431 14.39 -16.04 7.12
C GLU A 431 14.63 -15.71 8.59
N HIS A 432 15.12 -14.49 8.89
CA HIS A 432 15.28 -14.03 10.26
C HIS A 432 13.94 -13.94 10.99
N PHE A 433 12.93 -13.35 10.35
CA PHE A 433 11.59 -13.22 10.92
C PHE A 433 10.96 -14.58 11.21
N SER A 434 11.08 -15.54 10.29
CA SER A 434 10.59 -16.92 10.51
C SER A 434 11.23 -17.55 11.75
N LYS A 435 12.55 -17.44 11.90
CA LYS A 435 13.28 -17.96 13.07
C LYS A 435 12.86 -17.30 14.38
N GLU A 436 12.64 -15.98 14.35
CA GLU A 436 12.15 -15.25 15.52
C GLU A 436 10.73 -15.68 15.89
N LYS A 437 9.82 -15.85 14.91
CA LYS A 437 8.45 -16.35 15.17
C LYS A 437 8.46 -17.72 15.83
N GLU A 438 9.31 -18.65 15.38
CA GLU A 438 9.45 -19.96 16.03
C GLU A 438 9.85 -19.84 17.50
N GLN A 439 10.73 -18.89 17.83
CA GLN A 439 11.14 -18.64 19.22
C GLN A 439 10.06 -17.96 20.06
N TRP A 440 9.18 -17.16 19.47
CA TRP A 440 8.07 -16.52 20.22
C TRP A 440 6.94 -17.49 20.57
N LEU A 441 6.86 -18.62 19.85
CA LEU A 441 5.85 -19.65 20.02
C LEU A 441 6.30 -20.79 20.95
N MET A 442 7.60 -20.85 21.29
CA MET A 442 8.15 -21.65 22.38
C MET A 442 8.03 -20.92 23.72
#